data_AF-A0A495A4X1-F1
#
_entry.id   AF-A0A495A4X1-F1
#
_cell.length_a   1.000
_cell.length_b   1.000
_cell.length_c   1.000
_cell.angle_alpha   90.00
_cell.angle_beta   90.00
_cell.angle_gamma   90.00
#
_symmetry.space_group_name_H-M   'P 1'
#
loop_
_entity.id
_entity.type
_entity.pdbx_description
1 polymer ?
#
loop_
_entity_poly.entity_id
_entity_poly.type
_entity_poly.pdbx_seq_one_letter_code
_entity_poly.pdbx_strand_id
1 'polypeptide(L)'
;MDRIISIFEKNHFELTKKTAKALEFQNKKLEQVIYFMTERTVLTIALNPNIVENKAILKEDGILHSTALTLFPKKMHTGETPIPYGCTFKFDSEEALDSFLDSFNRI
;
A
#
# COMPACT_ATOMS: atom_id res chain seq x y z
N MET A 1 10.07 -12.38 4.05
CA MET A 1 8.70 -12.15 3.54
C MET A 1 7.66 -12.52 4.59
N ASP A 2 7.79 -13.68 5.24
CA ASP A 2 6.78 -14.15 6.22
C ASP A 2 6.56 -13.19 7.39
N ARG A 3 7.63 -12.52 7.87
CA ARG A 3 7.52 -11.48 8.91
C ARG A 3 6.62 -10.31 8.50
N ILE A 4 6.76 -9.82 7.27
CA ILE A 4 5.91 -8.74 6.75
C ILE A 4 4.45 -9.20 6.71
N ILE A 5 4.20 -10.42 6.22
CA ILE A 5 2.84 -10.98 6.20
C ILE A 5 2.27 -11.03 7.62
N SER A 6 3.03 -11.52 8.60
CA SER A 6 2.60 -11.56 10.01
C SER A 6 2.29 -10.18 10.59
N ILE A 7 3.04 -9.12 10.21
CA ILE A 7 2.76 -7.74 10.62
C ILE A 7 1.41 -7.28 10.05
N PHE A 8 1.15 -7.54 8.78
CA PHE A 8 -0.14 -7.20 8.17
C PHE A 8 -1.30 -7.98 8.81
N GLU A 9 -1.15 -9.29 9.00
CA GLU A 9 -2.15 -10.15 9.65
C GLU A 9 -2.49 -9.70 11.07
N LYS A 10 -1.46 -9.37 11.87
CA LYS A 10 -1.60 -8.77 13.21
C LYS A 10 -2.46 -7.50 13.17
N ASN A 11 -2.33 -6.70 12.11
CA ASN A 11 -3.07 -5.46 11.91
C ASN A 11 -4.39 -5.63 11.13
N HIS A 12 -4.98 -6.82 11.14
CA HIS A 12 -6.27 -7.12 10.51
C HIS A 12 -6.30 -6.97 8.98
N PHE A 13 -5.15 -7.14 8.34
CA PHE A 13 -5.06 -7.25 6.90
C PHE A 13 -4.94 -8.72 6.48
N GLU A 14 -5.63 -9.09 5.41
CA GLU A 14 -5.53 -10.41 4.81
C GLU A 14 -4.80 -10.33 3.48
N LEU A 15 -3.83 -11.22 3.27
CA LEU A 15 -3.14 -11.36 2.00
C LEU A 15 -4.11 -11.93 0.96
N THR A 16 -4.48 -11.14 -0.03
CA THR A 16 -5.39 -11.54 -1.11
C THR A 16 -4.64 -11.98 -2.36
N LYS A 17 -3.48 -11.39 -2.62
CA LYS A 17 -2.69 -11.68 -3.82
C LYS A 17 -1.20 -11.53 -3.57
N LYS A 18 -0.42 -12.42 -4.15
CA LYS A 18 1.04 -12.38 -4.13
C LYS A 18 1.57 -12.38 -5.55
N THR A 19 2.42 -11.40 -5.85
CA THR A 19 3.12 -11.28 -7.13
C THR A 19 4.62 -11.11 -6.88
N ALA A 20 5.43 -11.13 -7.95
CA ALA A 20 6.85 -10.85 -7.83
C ALA A 20 7.16 -9.41 -7.38
N LYS A 21 6.25 -8.46 -7.66
CA LYS A 21 6.46 -7.02 -7.43
C LYS A 21 5.77 -6.49 -6.18
N ALA A 22 4.66 -7.09 -5.79
CA ALA A 22 3.87 -6.65 -4.66
C ALA A 22 3.08 -7.78 -3.99
N LEU A 23 2.82 -7.58 -2.71
CA LEU A 23 1.81 -8.29 -1.94
C LEU A 23 0.58 -7.39 -1.79
N GLU A 24 -0.60 -7.90 -2.08
CA GLU A 24 -1.88 -7.21 -1.93
C GLU A 24 -2.54 -7.67 -0.64
N PHE A 25 -2.96 -6.68 0.15
CA PHE A 25 -3.57 -6.90 1.44
C PHE A 25 -4.90 -6.16 1.52
N GLN A 26 -5.95 -6.86 1.92
CA GLN A 26 -7.27 -6.28 2.19
C GLN A 26 -7.42 -6.04 3.70
N ASN A 27 -7.71 -4.80 4.09
CA ASN A 27 -8.08 -4.48 5.47
C ASN A 27 -9.50 -5.01 5.75
N LYS A 28 -9.64 -5.91 6.74
CA LYS A 28 -10.94 -6.49 7.08
C LYS A 28 -11.91 -5.53 7.75
N LYS A 29 -11.42 -4.43 8.34
CA LYS A 29 -12.24 -3.45 9.07
C LYS A 29 -12.73 -2.32 8.18
N LEU A 30 -11.85 -1.80 7.33
CA LEU A 30 -12.09 -0.60 6.51
C LEU A 30 -12.42 -0.92 5.05
N GLU A 31 -12.37 -2.19 4.67
CA GLU A 31 -12.53 -2.66 3.30
C GLU A 31 -11.57 -1.99 2.29
N GLN A 32 -10.42 -1.51 2.77
CA GLN A 32 -9.39 -0.85 1.96
C GLN A 32 -8.27 -1.82 1.56
N VAL A 33 -7.75 -1.64 0.35
CA VAL A 33 -6.61 -2.39 -0.17
C VAL A 33 -5.31 -1.61 0.05
N ILE A 34 -4.27 -2.32 0.51
CA ILE A 34 -2.89 -1.83 0.58
C ILE A 34 -2.00 -2.77 -0.21
N TYR A 35 -1.04 -2.22 -0.94
CA TYR A 35 0.01 -3.01 -1.59
C TYR A 35 1.34 -2.80 -0.88
N PHE A 36 2.02 -3.89 -0.49
CA PHE A 36 3.40 -3.86 -0.06
C PHE A 36 4.33 -4.16 -1.25
N MET A 37 5.25 -3.26 -1.56
CA MET A 37 6.14 -3.36 -2.73
C MET A 37 7.36 -4.22 -2.42
N THR A 38 7.42 -5.44 -2.97
CA THR A 38 8.48 -6.42 -2.67
C THR A 38 9.75 -6.23 -3.48
N GLU A 39 9.67 -5.52 -4.61
CA GLU A 39 10.82 -5.24 -5.49
C GLU A 39 11.70 -4.07 -4.99
N ARG A 40 11.30 -3.41 -3.90
CA ARG A 40 11.98 -2.23 -3.34
C ARG A 40 12.89 -2.65 -2.17
N THR A 41 14.04 -1.99 -2.04
CA THR A 41 14.97 -2.20 -0.92
C THR A 41 14.44 -1.63 0.40
N VAL A 42 13.68 -0.54 0.33
CA VAL A 42 13.04 0.11 1.50
C VAL A 42 11.62 -0.44 1.65
N LEU A 43 11.18 -0.68 2.88
CA LEU A 43 9.81 -1.10 3.18
C LEU A 43 8.85 -0.03 2.66
N THR A 44 8.14 -0.35 1.58
CA THR A 44 7.30 0.62 0.89
C THR A 44 5.92 0.03 0.71
N ILE A 45 4.89 0.76 1.15
CA ILE A 45 3.51 0.45 0.82
C ILE A 45 2.96 1.48 -0.17
N ALA A 46 1.95 1.09 -0.93
CA ALA A 46 1.14 1.97 -1.74
C ALA A 46 -0.30 1.93 -1.22
N LEU A 47 -0.86 3.12 -0.98
CA LEU A 47 -2.26 3.35 -0.64
C LEU A 47 -3.03 3.87 -1.85
N ASN A 48 -4.34 3.63 -1.85
CA ASN A 48 -5.23 4.18 -2.86
C ASN A 48 -5.23 5.72 -2.74
N PRO A 49 -4.91 6.46 -3.82
CA PRO A 49 -4.85 7.92 -3.80
C PRO A 49 -6.14 8.56 -3.28
N ASN A 50 -7.30 7.97 -3.59
CA ASN A 50 -8.59 8.49 -3.14
C ASN A 50 -8.73 8.49 -1.61
N ILE A 51 -8.06 7.57 -0.89
CA ILE A 51 -8.09 7.56 0.58
C ILE A 51 -7.21 8.67 1.13
N VAL A 52 -6.02 8.85 0.54
CA VAL A 52 -5.03 9.83 0.99
C VAL A 52 -5.55 11.25 0.78
N GLU A 53 -6.14 11.53 -0.40
CA GLU A 53 -6.74 12.84 -0.70
C GLU A 53 -7.90 13.19 0.26
N ASN A 54 -8.67 12.19 0.69
CA ASN A 54 -9.78 12.40 1.63
C ASN A 54 -9.34 12.47 3.10
N LYS A 55 -8.11 12.06 3.43
CA LYS A 55 -7.58 12.04 4.81
C LYS A 55 -6.37 12.95 4.92
N ALA A 56 -6.62 14.21 5.26
CA ALA A 56 -5.61 15.28 5.41
C ALA A 56 -4.44 14.98 6.38
N ILE A 57 -4.55 13.92 7.20
CA ILE A 57 -3.52 13.48 8.15
C ILE A 57 -2.44 12.62 7.47
N LEU A 58 -2.76 12.00 6.33
CA LEU A 58 -1.82 11.18 5.58
C LEU A 58 -0.99 12.06 4.65
N LYS A 59 0.34 12.04 4.84
CA LYS A 59 1.29 12.70 3.96
C LYS A 59 2.14 11.65 3.27
N GLU A 60 1.96 11.50 1.97
CA GLU A 60 2.70 10.53 1.17
C GLU A 60 4.14 10.98 0.88
N ASP A 61 5.03 10.00 0.69
CA ASP A 61 6.42 10.21 0.25
C ASP A 61 6.53 10.40 -1.27
N GLY A 62 5.46 10.11 -2.01
CA GLY A 62 5.41 10.26 -3.46
C GLY A 62 4.31 9.42 -4.12
N ILE A 63 4.35 9.39 -5.45
CA ILE A 63 3.42 8.64 -6.29
C ILE A 63 4.16 7.52 -7.00
N LEU A 64 3.56 6.33 -6.99
CA LEU A 64 4.05 5.16 -7.71
C LEU A 64 3.05 4.73 -8.76
N HIS A 65 3.50 4.60 -10.01
CA HIS A 65 2.76 3.92 -11.06
C HIS A 65 3.23 2.46 -11.16
N SER A 66 2.30 1.51 -11.09
CA SER A 66 2.63 0.08 -11.22
C SER A 66 1.41 -0.73 -11.63
N THR A 67 1.62 -1.66 -12.57
CA THR A 67 0.57 -2.60 -13.01
C THR A 67 0.19 -3.62 -11.95
N ALA A 68 0.98 -3.73 -10.87
CA ALA A 68 0.65 -4.57 -9.72
C ALA A 68 -0.49 -4.00 -8.86
N LEU A 69 -0.73 -2.67 -8.92
CA LEU A 69 -1.74 -1.98 -8.12
C LEU A 69 -3.13 -2.12 -8.76
N THR A 70 -3.56 -3.35 -9.04
CA THR A 70 -4.68 -3.63 -9.94
C THR A 70 -6.04 -3.06 -9.49
N LEU A 71 -6.21 -2.80 -8.19
CA LEU A 71 -7.43 -2.26 -7.59
C LEU A 71 -7.40 -0.73 -7.40
N PHE A 72 -6.30 -0.08 -7.78
CA PHE A 72 -6.15 1.38 -7.64
C PHE A 72 -6.61 2.13 -8.89
N PRO A 73 -6.97 3.43 -8.76
CA PRO A 73 -7.31 4.25 -9.91
C PRO A 73 -6.15 4.31 -10.91
N LYS A 74 -6.49 4.55 -12.16
CA LYS A 74 -5.53 4.71 -13.25
C LYS A 74 -5.40 6.17 -13.62
N LYS A 75 -4.18 6.58 -13.95
CA LYS A 75 -3.88 7.93 -14.43
C LYS A 75 -2.94 7.86 -15.62
N MET A 76 -3.08 8.82 -16.54
CA MET A 76 -2.10 9.01 -17.60
C MET A 76 -0.75 9.36 -16.98
N HIS A 77 0.28 8.66 -17.41
CA HIS A 77 1.65 8.89 -16.97
C HIS A 77 2.49 9.37 -18.17
N THR A 78 3.25 8.47 -18.79
CA THR A 78 4.16 8.78 -19.91
C THR A 78 3.82 8.06 -21.22
N GLY A 79 2.83 7.14 -21.20
CA GLY A 79 2.38 6.39 -22.36
C GLY A 79 0.96 6.75 -22.79
N GLU A 80 0.48 6.06 -23.81
CA GLU A 80 -0.85 6.30 -24.41
C GLU A 80 -2.01 5.71 -23.59
N THR A 81 -1.72 4.77 -22.69
CA THR A 81 -2.74 4.11 -21.85
C THR A 81 -2.55 4.47 -20.38
N PRO A 82 -3.65 4.72 -19.65
CA PRO A 82 -3.57 5.03 -18.23
C PRO A 82 -3.18 3.77 -17.45
N ILE A 83 -2.25 3.93 -16.51
CA ILE A 83 -1.76 2.84 -15.67
C ILE A 83 -2.13 3.09 -14.20
N PRO A 84 -2.33 2.03 -13.40
CA PRO A 84 -2.67 2.20 -11.99
C PRO A 84 -1.59 2.96 -11.23
N TYR A 85 -2.02 3.78 -10.27
CA TYR A 85 -1.11 4.55 -9.42
C TYR A 85 -1.56 4.56 -7.96
N GLY A 86 -0.59 4.70 -7.05
CA GLY A 86 -0.80 4.76 -5.62
C GLY A 86 0.09 5.78 -4.94
N CYS A 87 -0.34 6.28 -3.78
CA CYS A 87 0.47 7.13 -2.92
C CYS A 87 1.38 6.24 -2.07
N THR A 88 2.69 6.48 -2.10
CA THR A 88 3.66 5.64 -1.41
C THR A 88 3.99 6.16 -0.02
N PHE A 89 4.21 5.21 0.90
CA PHE A 89 4.72 5.46 2.24
C PHE A 89 5.91 4.54 2.47
N LYS A 90 7.01 5.11 2.92
CA LYS A 90 8.29 4.44 3.16
C LYS A 90 8.54 4.34 4.65
N PHE A 91 9.10 3.20 5.05
CA PHE A 91 9.42 2.92 6.43
C PHE A 91 10.87 2.45 6.56
N ASP A 92 11.57 2.99 7.54
CA ASP A 92 12.95 2.62 7.83
C ASP A 92 13.05 1.33 8.65
N SER A 93 11.92 0.86 9.23
CA SER A 93 11.88 -0.36 10.03
C SER A 93 10.52 -1.07 9.99
N GLU A 94 10.50 -2.35 10.37
CA GLU A 94 9.28 -3.16 10.48
C GLU A 94 8.34 -2.62 11.57
N GLU A 95 8.88 -2.07 12.67
CA GLU A 95 8.13 -1.47 13.77
C GLU A 95 7.42 -0.16 13.34
N ALA A 96 8.07 0.64 12.49
CA ALA A 96 7.46 1.84 11.93
C ALA A 96 6.28 1.47 11.00
N LEU A 97 6.44 0.42 10.20
CA LEU A 97 5.35 -0.13 9.38
C LEU A 97 4.20 -0.67 10.25
N ASP A 98 4.50 -1.47 11.27
CA ASP A 98 3.50 -2.01 12.22
C ASP A 98 2.70 -0.88 12.89
N SER A 99 3.40 0.13 13.39
CA SER A 99 2.79 1.30 14.05
C SER A 99 1.89 2.11 13.09
N PHE A 100 2.31 2.23 11.82
CA PHE A 100 1.51 2.87 10.80
C PHE A 100 0.22 2.08 10.52
N LEU A 101 0.29 0.76 10.37
CA LEU A 101 -0.87 -0.08 10.09
C LEU A 101 -1.86 -0.13 11.27
N ASP A 102 -1.38 -0.15 12.51
CA ASP A 102 -2.23 -0.02 13.71
C ASP A 102 -2.96 1.33 13.73
N SER A 103 -2.23 2.42 13.44
CA SER A 103 -2.82 3.75 13.35
C SER A 103 -3.82 3.86 12.20
N PHE A 104 -3.54 3.23 11.06
CA PHE A 104 -4.42 3.20 9.89
C PHE A 104 -5.76 2.54 10.19
N ASN A 105 -5.82 1.58 11.12
CA ASN A 105 -7.08 0.96 11.55
C ASN A 105 -7.99 1.88 12.38
N ARG A 106 -7.51 3.06 12.80
CA ARG A 106 -8.21 3.97 13.73
C ARG A 106 -8.67 5.28 13.09
N ILE A 107 -8.34 5.49 11.82
CA ILE A 107 -8.74 6.66 11.01
C ILE A 107 -10.02 6.37 10.25
#